data_AF-A0A3S0JDD8-F1
#
_entry.id   AF-A0A3S0JDD8-F1
#
_cell.length_a   1.000
_cell.length_b   1.000
_cell.length_c   1.000
_cell.angle_alpha   90.00
_cell.angle_beta   90.00
_cell.angle_gamma   90.00
#
_symmetry.space_group_name_H-M   'P 1'
#
loop_
_entity.id
_entity.type
_entity.pdbx_description
1 polymer ?
#
loop_
_entity_poly.entity_id
_entity_poly.type
_entity_poly.pdbx_seq_one_letter_code
_entity_poly.pdbx_strand_id
1 'polypeptide(L)'
;MSDPARSAVKAEAVRLDPSSDARGALAVITAAAARQIAANRSLLVDGYDAEAVHQLRVGARRLRAALKLFGRYEPAVRRPPFLPALRTLVAAAGAARDPDVLLDATLPRLAGGSDDPGAVAELARHYAGERDRAHRQLLEACADPASAALLIAIDGWISRLPALGSRVLAEPVTGFAPRLLDRCARRLR
;
A
#
# COMPACT_ATOMS: atom_id res chain seq x y z
N MET A 1 -28.79 12.77 -6.57
CA MET A 1 -28.07 13.69 -5.66
C MET A 1 -26.73 13.06 -5.35
N SER A 2 -25.67 13.49 -6.03
CA SER A 2 -24.31 12.99 -5.79
C SER A 2 -23.79 13.59 -4.49
N ASP A 3 -23.46 12.73 -3.52
CA ASP A 3 -22.91 13.13 -2.22
C ASP A 3 -21.46 13.65 -2.41
N PRO A 4 -21.16 14.91 -2.08
CA PRO A 4 -19.87 15.52 -2.40
C PRO A 4 -18.83 15.28 -1.30
N ALA A 5 -18.51 14.04 -0.88
CA ALA A 5 -17.44 13.84 0.13
C ALA A 5 -16.85 12.42 0.31
N ARG A 6 -16.61 11.63 -0.74
CA ARG A 6 -15.82 10.38 -0.61
C ARG A 6 -14.66 10.34 -1.60
N SER A 7 -13.67 11.20 -1.38
CA SER A 7 -12.43 11.17 -2.14
C SER A 7 -11.41 10.25 -1.48
N ALA A 8 -10.70 9.46 -2.29
CA ALA A 8 -9.59 8.64 -1.84
C ALA A 8 -8.56 9.44 -1.03
N VAL A 9 -8.07 8.84 0.06
CA VAL A 9 -7.16 9.50 1.00
C VAL A 9 -5.73 9.33 0.55
N LYS A 10 -5.07 10.45 0.22
CA LYS A 10 -3.67 10.47 -0.20
C LYS A 10 -2.71 10.32 0.97
N ALA A 11 -1.46 10.04 0.64
CA ALA A 11 -0.36 10.03 1.59
C ALA A 11 -0.22 11.40 2.28
N GLU A 12 -0.34 11.41 3.61
CA GLU A 12 -0.01 12.60 4.39
C GLU A 12 1.50 12.84 4.47
N ALA A 13 1.87 14.10 4.68
CA ALA A 13 3.25 14.49 4.95
C ALA A 13 3.68 13.95 6.34
N VAL A 14 4.76 13.18 6.35
CA VAL A 14 5.32 12.64 7.59
C VAL A 14 6.25 13.68 8.21
N ARG A 15 5.92 14.17 9.40
CA ARG A 15 6.78 15.02 10.21
C ARG A 15 7.48 14.17 11.26
N LEU A 16 8.80 14.19 11.26
CA LEU A 16 9.62 13.46 12.23
C LEU A 16 10.16 14.43 13.27
N ASP A 17 10.15 14.04 14.53
CA ASP A 17 10.82 14.76 15.60
C ASP A 17 12.34 14.52 15.49
N PRO A 18 13.17 15.57 15.31
CA PRO A 18 14.62 15.41 15.23
C PRO A 18 15.27 14.79 16.47
N SER A 19 14.60 14.87 17.63
CA SER A 19 15.05 14.28 18.89
C SER A 19 14.67 12.79 19.01
N SER A 20 13.78 12.28 18.16
CA SER A 20 13.41 10.86 18.17
C SER A 20 14.54 9.97 17.67
N ASP A 21 14.56 8.73 18.16
CA ASP A 21 15.41 7.69 17.59
C ASP A 21 14.81 7.11 16.30
N ALA A 22 15.59 6.29 15.60
CA ALA A 22 15.12 5.67 14.37
C ALA A 22 13.93 4.70 14.58
N ARG A 23 13.73 4.13 15.78
CA ARG A 23 12.53 3.36 16.13
C ARG A 23 11.29 4.25 16.17
N GLY A 24 11.39 5.43 16.79
CA GLY A 24 10.34 6.45 16.79
C GLY A 24 9.99 6.91 15.38
N ALA A 25 11.01 7.16 14.54
CA ALA A 25 10.77 7.51 13.14
C ALA A 25 10.06 6.39 12.36
N LEU A 26 10.46 5.13 12.57
CA LEU A 26 9.79 3.97 11.97
C LEU A 26 8.33 3.85 12.42
N ALA A 27 8.05 4.10 13.70
CA ALA A 27 6.70 4.10 14.25
C ALA A 27 5.81 5.13 13.53
N VAL A 28 6.28 6.38 13.40
CA VAL A 28 5.53 7.46 12.73
C VAL A 28 5.28 7.15 11.25
N ILE A 29 6.31 6.69 10.53
CA ILE A 29 6.19 6.32 9.10
C ILE A 29 5.19 5.17 8.92
N THR A 30 5.28 4.15 9.77
CA THR A 30 4.39 2.97 9.73
C THR A 30 2.95 3.38 10.02
N ALA A 31 2.72 4.20 11.05
CA ALA A 31 1.41 4.70 11.42
C ALA A 31 0.77 5.54 10.29
N ALA A 32 1.53 6.43 9.66
CA ALA A 32 1.05 7.24 8.54
C ALA A 32 0.65 6.38 7.33
N ALA A 33 1.44 5.36 7.00
CA ALA A 33 1.10 4.41 5.94
C ALA A 33 -0.13 3.56 6.31
N ALA A 34 -0.24 3.13 7.57
CA ALA A 34 -1.38 2.37 8.07
C ALA A 34 -2.68 3.19 8.03
N ARG A 35 -2.65 4.48 8.41
CA ARG A 35 -3.78 5.40 8.27
C ARG A 35 -4.25 5.52 6.82
N GLN A 36 -3.32 5.67 5.88
CA GLN A 36 -3.65 5.72 4.45
C GLN A 36 -4.32 4.41 3.99
N ILE A 37 -3.80 3.25 4.39
CA ILE A 37 -4.41 1.95 4.08
C ILE A 37 -5.81 1.84 4.69
N ALA A 38 -5.96 2.20 5.97
CA ALA A 38 -7.21 2.13 6.71
C ALA A 38 -8.31 2.99 6.08
N ALA A 39 -7.99 4.24 5.76
CA ALA A 39 -8.96 5.17 5.20
C ALA A 39 -9.46 4.71 3.82
N ASN A 40 -8.54 4.28 2.93
CA ASN A 40 -8.93 3.80 1.61
C ASN A 40 -9.60 2.43 1.64
N ARG A 41 -9.21 1.55 2.58
CA ARG A 41 -9.96 0.31 2.85
C ARG A 41 -11.40 0.63 3.25
N SER A 42 -11.62 1.61 4.13
CA SER A 42 -12.96 1.99 4.56
C SER A 42 -13.84 2.43 3.39
N LEU A 43 -13.30 3.22 2.47
CA LEU A 43 -14.01 3.60 1.24
C LEU A 43 -14.37 2.37 0.39
N LEU A 44 -13.45 1.40 0.28
CA LEU A 44 -13.65 0.15 -0.45
C LEU A 44 -14.59 -0.84 0.24
N VAL A 45 -14.93 -0.64 1.51
CA VAL A 45 -16.04 -1.38 2.15
C VAL A 45 -17.39 -0.86 1.65
N ASP A 46 -17.49 0.44 1.38
CA ASP A 46 -18.72 1.08 0.94
C ASP A 46 -18.97 0.93 -0.58
N GLY A 47 -17.91 0.72 -1.38
CA GLY A 47 -18.02 0.52 -2.82
C GLY A 47 -16.67 0.61 -3.54
N TYR A 48 -16.63 0.12 -4.79
CA TYR A 48 -15.42 0.17 -5.60
C TYR A 48 -15.06 1.61 -5.98
N ASP A 49 -13.84 2.02 -5.69
CA ASP A 49 -13.25 3.28 -6.16
C ASP A 49 -11.80 3.05 -6.58
N ALA A 50 -11.52 3.30 -7.86
CA ALA A 50 -10.22 3.02 -8.47
C ALA A 50 -9.07 3.83 -7.83
N GLU A 51 -9.33 5.06 -7.40
CA GLU A 51 -8.32 5.89 -6.74
C GLU A 51 -8.10 5.41 -5.30
N ALA A 52 -9.12 4.92 -4.59
CA ALA A 52 -8.98 4.29 -3.28
C ALA A 52 -8.13 3.01 -3.38
N VAL A 53 -8.34 2.18 -4.41
CA VAL A 53 -7.45 1.02 -4.71
C VAL A 53 -6.02 1.49 -4.94
N HIS A 54 -5.82 2.54 -5.74
CA HIS A 54 -4.51 3.11 -6.00
C HIS A 54 -3.83 3.60 -4.71
N GLN A 55 -4.52 4.40 -3.90
CA GLN A 55 -3.99 4.97 -2.65
C GLN A 55 -3.75 3.91 -1.57
N LEU A 56 -4.57 2.87 -1.48
CA LEU A 56 -4.31 1.71 -0.62
C LEU A 56 -2.98 1.04 -1.01
N ARG A 57 -2.76 0.81 -2.31
CA ARG A 57 -1.51 0.24 -2.84
C ARG A 57 -0.31 1.14 -2.59
N VAL A 58 -0.47 2.47 -2.72
CA VAL A 58 0.57 3.46 -2.38
C VAL A 58 0.95 3.33 -0.90
N GLY A 59 -0.02 3.33 0.01
CA GLY A 59 0.22 3.18 1.45
C GLY A 59 0.96 1.88 1.78
N ALA A 60 0.51 0.74 1.23
CA ALA A 60 1.15 -0.55 1.45
C ALA A 60 2.57 -0.62 0.87
N ARG A 61 2.82 0.00 -0.29
CA ARG A 61 4.18 0.10 -0.86
C ARG A 61 5.09 0.94 0.03
N ARG A 62 4.61 2.07 0.57
CA ARG A 62 5.37 2.92 1.52
C ARG A 62 5.73 2.13 2.78
N LEU A 63 4.77 1.41 3.36
CA LEU A 63 4.99 0.55 4.53
C LEU A 63 6.04 -0.52 4.23
N ARG A 64 5.89 -1.28 3.13
CA ARG A 64 6.87 -2.31 2.75
C ARG A 64 8.27 -1.74 2.48
N ALA A 65 8.36 -0.54 1.92
CA ALA A 65 9.64 0.15 1.72
C ALA A 65 10.29 0.49 3.07
N ALA A 66 9.53 1.04 4.02
CA ALA A 66 10.02 1.30 5.38
C ALA A 66 10.53 0.01 6.04
N LEU A 67 9.74 -1.06 6.05
CA LEU A 67 10.15 -2.37 6.59
C LEU A 67 11.44 -2.90 5.94
N LYS A 68 11.59 -2.73 4.62
CA LYS A 68 12.81 -3.14 3.88
C LYS A 68 14.03 -2.28 4.26
N LEU A 69 13.84 -0.98 4.48
CA LEU A 69 14.92 -0.04 4.76
C LEU A 69 15.44 -0.20 6.19
N PHE A 70 14.53 -0.18 7.16
CA PHE A 70 14.85 -0.32 8.58
C PHE A 70 15.19 -1.77 8.96
N GLY A 71 14.53 -2.75 8.32
CA GLY A 71 14.76 -4.19 8.56
C GLY A 71 16.14 -4.71 8.16
N ARG A 72 17.02 -3.86 7.63
CA ARG A 72 18.45 -4.18 7.48
C ARG A 72 19.19 -4.20 8.81
N TYR A 73 18.70 -3.44 9.77
CA TYR A 73 19.33 -3.23 11.07
C TYR A 73 18.63 -3.98 12.19
N GLU A 74 17.48 -4.59 11.89
CA GLU A 74 16.69 -5.38 12.82
C GLU A 74 15.85 -6.42 12.05
N PRO A 75 16.18 -7.72 12.12
CA PRO A 75 15.42 -8.78 11.48
C PRO A 75 13.92 -8.78 11.83
N ALA A 76 13.56 -8.45 13.07
CA ALA A 76 12.16 -8.37 13.51
C ALA A 76 11.37 -7.26 12.76
N VAL A 77 12.05 -6.23 12.26
CA VAL A 77 11.45 -5.19 11.41
C VAL A 77 11.31 -5.65 9.96
N ARG A 78 12.20 -6.51 9.48
CA ARG A 78 12.14 -6.99 8.08
C ARG A 78 10.94 -7.89 7.82
N ARG A 79 10.52 -8.65 8.84
CA ARG A 79 9.44 -9.64 8.76
C ARG A 79 8.50 -9.50 9.95
N PRO A 80 7.75 -8.39 10.05
CA PRO A 80 6.80 -8.22 11.13
C PRO A 80 5.65 -9.24 10.98
N PRO A 81 4.97 -9.61 12.07
CA PRO A 81 3.95 -10.65 12.07
C PRO A 81 2.75 -10.33 11.17
N PHE A 82 2.44 -9.06 10.93
CA PHE A 82 1.32 -8.63 10.08
C PHE A 82 1.63 -8.68 8.57
N LEU A 83 2.90 -8.87 8.17
CA LEU A 83 3.31 -8.76 6.76
C LEU A 83 2.57 -9.73 5.81
N PRO A 84 2.27 -11.00 6.19
CA PRO A 84 1.48 -11.89 5.34
C PRO A 84 0.07 -11.34 5.05
N ALA A 85 -0.66 -10.89 6.07
CA ALA A 85 -2.00 -10.32 5.90
C ALA A 85 -1.98 -9.05 5.04
N LEU A 86 -0.98 -8.19 5.21
CA LEU A 86 -0.77 -7.04 4.33
C LEU A 86 -0.57 -7.46 2.86
N ARG A 87 0.18 -8.54 2.60
CA ARG A 87 0.41 -9.05 1.25
C ARG A 87 -0.88 -9.59 0.62
N THR A 88 -1.72 -10.28 1.38
CA THR A 88 -3.02 -10.76 0.91
C THR A 88 -3.90 -9.61 0.46
N LEU A 89 -4.06 -8.56 1.28
CA LEU A 89 -4.86 -7.38 0.93
C LEU A 89 -4.31 -6.67 -0.32
N VAL A 90 -2.98 -6.52 -0.42
CA VAL A 90 -2.33 -5.88 -1.58
C VAL A 90 -2.46 -6.72 -2.85
N ALA A 91 -2.46 -8.05 -2.74
CA ALA A 91 -2.65 -8.95 -3.86
C ALA A 91 -4.07 -8.81 -4.43
N ALA A 92 -5.09 -8.81 -3.57
CA ALA A 92 -6.48 -8.55 -3.98
C ALA A 92 -6.62 -7.17 -4.66
N ALA A 93 -5.99 -6.14 -4.10
CA ALA A 93 -5.99 -4.80 -4.70
C ALA A 93 -5.23 -4.74 -6.04
N GLY A 94 -4.24 -5.61 -6.26
CA GLY A 94 -3.56 -5.76 -7.54
C GLY A 94 -4.46 -6.42 -8.58
N ALA A 95 -5.05 -7.56 -8.22
CA ALA A 95 -5.96 -8.30 -9.08
C ALA A 95 -7.15 -7.45 -9.54
N ALA A 96 -7.66 -6.55 -8.70
CA ALA A 96 -8.72 -5.61 -9.09
C ALA A 96 -8.24 -4.50 -10.05
N ARG A 97 -6.99 -4.04 -9.91
CA ARG A 97 -6.45 -2.91 -10.69
C ARG A 97 -5.94 -3.31 -12.07
N ASP A 98 -5.48 -4.55 -12.24
CA ASP A 98 -4.90 -5.00 -13.51
C ASP A 98 -5.93 -5.00 -14.66
N PRO A 99 -7.17 -5.51 -14.48
CA PRO A 99 -8.23 -5.40 -15.48
C PRO A 99 -8.66 -3.95 -15.77
N ASP A 100 -8.68 -3.06 -14.75
CA ASP A 100 -8.98 -1.63 -14.98
C ASP A 100 -7.97 -1.01 -15.94
N VAL A 101 -6.67 -1.19 -15.69
CA VAL A 101 -5.62 -0.62 -16.54
C VAL A 101 -5.68 -1.20 -17.94
N LEU A 102 -5.95 -2.51 -18.06
CA LEU A 102 -6.09 -3.17 -19.34
C LEU A 102 -7.25 -2.58 -20.15
N LEU A 103 -8.44 -2.49 -19.55
CA LEU A 103 -9.66 -2.02 -20.21
C LEU A 103 -9.64 -0.52 -20.49
N ASP A 104 -9.15 0.30 -19.55
CA ASP A 104 -9.30 1.76 -19.60
C ASP A 104 -8.13 2.45 -20.30
N ALA A 105 -6.94 1.84 -20.31
CA ALA A 105 -5.73 2.46 -20.84
C ALA A 105 -5.05 1.66 -21.96
N THR A 106 -5.03 0.33 -21.88
CA THR A 106 -4.26 -0.51 -22.81
C THR A 106 -5.06 -0.88 -24.07
N LEU A 107 -6.25 -1.45 -23.93
CA LEU A 107 -7.07 -1.88 -25.06
C LEU A 107 -7.53 -0.73 -25.97
N PRO A 108 -7.91 0.47 -25.46
CA PRO A 108 -8.27 1.59 -26.33
C PRO A 108 -7.12 2.04 -27.23
N ARG A 109 -5.87 1.98 -26.74
CA ARG A 109 -4.68 2.29 -27.54
C ARG A 109 -4.43 1.25 -28.62
N LEU A 110 -4.67 -0.02 -28.32
CA LEU A 110 -4.55 -1.11 -29.30
C LEU A 110 -5.64 -1.02 -30.38
N ALA A 111 -6.88 -0.71 -29.99
CA ALA A 111 -7.99 -0.53 -30.94
C ALA A 111 -7.70 0.59 -31.96
N GLY A 112 -7.05 1.67 -31.54
CA GLY A 112 -6.69 2.79 -32.41
C GLY A 112 -5.64 2.48 -33.49
N GLY A 113 -4.98 1.30 -33.43
CA GLY A 113 -3.98 0.87 -34.41
C GLY A 113 -4.12 -0.60 -34.84
N SER A 114 -5.27 -1.23 -34.59
CA SER A 114 -5.51 -2.64 -34.92
C SER A 114 -6.17 -2.79 -36.30
N ASP A 115 -5.68 -3.74 -37.10
CA ASP A 115 -6.33 -4.17 -38.35
C ASP A 115 -7.58 -5.04 -38.11
N ASP A 116 -7.78 -5.51 -36.86
CA ASP A 116 -8.97 -6.25 -36.42
C ASP A 116 -9.57 -5.62 -35.15
N PRO A 117 -10.50 -4.68 -35.29
CA PRO A 117 -11.24 -4.11 -34.16
C PRO A 117 -12.17 -5.11 -33.46
N GLY A 118 -12.60 -6.16 -34.16
CA GLY A 118 -13.51 -7.19 -33.62
C GLY A 118 -12.85 -8.03 -32.53
N ALA A 119 -11.61 -8.47 -32.78
CA ALA A 119 -10.80 -9.18 -31.80
C ALA A 119 -10.55 -8.35 -30.52
N VAL A 120 -10.28 -7.04 -30.67
CA VAL A 120 -10.09 -6.14 -29.52
C VAL A 120 -11.37 -5.99 -28.70
N ALA A 121 -12.53 -5.91 -29.37
CA ALA A 121 -13.82 -5.84 -28.69
C ALA A 121 -14.18 -7.14 -27.96
N GLU A 122 -13.81 -8.31 -28.50
CA GLU A 122 -13.97 -9.60 -27.82
C GLU A 122 -13.12 -9.69 -26.55
N LEU A 123 -11.86 -9.27 -26.65
CA LEU A 123 -10.95 -9.22 -25.51
C LEU A 123 -11.48 -8.30 -24.41
N ALA A 124 -12.00 -7.12 -24.78
CA ALA A 124 -12.62 -6.19 -23.84
C ALA A 124 -13.83 -6.81 -23.11
N ARG A 125 -14.69 -7.56 -23.81
CA ARG A 125 -15.82 -8.27 -23.18
C ARG A 125 -15.36 -9.34 -22.19
N HIS A 126 -14.32 -10.10 -22.52
CA HIS A 126 -13.76 -11.11 -21.63
C HIS A 126 -13.25 -10.47 -20.32
N TYR A 127 -12.42 -9.44 -20.43
CA TYR A 127 -11.83 -8.77 -19.27
C TYR A 127 -12.82 -7.93 -18.46
N ALA A 128 -13.93 -7.48 -19.03
CA ALA A 128 -15.01 -6.84 -18.26
C ALA A 128 -15.57 -7.79 -17.19
N GLY A 129 -15.78 -9.07 -17.53
CA GLY A 129 -16.22 -10.07 -16.55
C GLY A 129 -15.16 -10.42 -15.51
N GLU A 130 -13.87 -10.37 -15.85
CA GLU A 130 -12.78 -10.52 -14.88
C GLU A 130 -12.71 -9.32 -13.92
N ARG A 131 -12.85 -8.10 -14.44
CA ARG A 131 -12.89 -6.86 -13.67
C ARG A 131 -13.97 -6.93 -12.59
N ASP A 132 -15.20 -7.26 -12.95
CA ASP A 132 -16.32 -7.31 -12.00
C ASP A 132 -16.09 -8.36 -10.89
N ARG A 133 -15.48 -9.50 -11.23
CA ARG A 133 -15.11 -10.53 -10.22
C ARG A 133 -14.00 -10.03 -9.30
N ALA A 134 -12.96 -9.44 -9.86
CA ALA A 134 -11.81 -8.95 -9.10
C ALA A 134 -12.20 -7.77 -8.18
N HIS A 135 -13.09 -6.89 -8.65
CA HIS A 135 -13.69 -5.83 -7.84
C HIS A 135 -14.43 -6.43 -6.64
N ARG A 136 -15.36 -7.38 -6.85
CA ARG A 136 -16.09 -8.04 -5.75
C ARG A 136 -15.15 -8.69 -4.74
N GLN A 137 -14.16 -9.45 -5.20
CA GLN A 137 -13.16 -10.08 -4.33
C GLN A 137 -12.37 -9.06 -3.49
N LEU A 138 -12.04 -7.90 -4.07
CA LEU A 138 -11.39 -6.84 -3.30
C LEU A 138 -12.34 -6.26 -2.25
N LEU A 139 -13.59 -5.95 -2.58
CA LEU A 139 -14.54 -5.40 -1.60
C LEU A 139 -14.79 -6.40 -0.47
N GLU A 140 -14.94 -7.69 -0.80
CA GLU A 140 -15.04 -8.78 0.18
C GLU A 140 -13.80 -8.85 1.08
N ALA A 141 -12.58 -8.80 0.51
CA ALA A 141 -11.34 -8.79 1.28
C ALA A 141 -11.21 -7.52 2.16
N CYS A 142 -11.74 -6.38 1.71
CA CYS A 142 -11.81 -5.15 2.49
C CYS A 142 -12.88 -5.22 3.59
N ALA A 143 -13.99 -5.91 3.39
CA ALA A 143 -15.03 -6.09 4.39
C ALA A 143 -14.67 -7.18 5.43
N ASP A 144 -13.82 -8.14 5.06
CA ASP A 144 -13.44 -9.26 5.91
C ASP A 144 -12.79 -8.79 7.24
N PRO A 145 -13.17 -9.37 8.40
CA PRO A 145 -12.62 -8.99 9.70
C PRO A 145 -11.08 -9.08 9.79
N ALA A 146 -10.43 -9.98 9.03
CA ALA A 146 -8.97 -10.10 9.02
C ALA A 146 -8.29 -8.83 8.49
N SER A 147 -8.94 -8.08 7.61
CA SER A 147 -8.40 -6.81 7.12
C SER A 147 -8.49 -5.68 8.15
N ALA A 148 -9.46 -5.72 9.08
CA ALA A 148 -9.48 -4.84 10.26
C ALA A 148 -8.45 -5.30 11.31
N ALA A 149 -8.36 -6.61 11.55
CA ALA A 149 -7.37 -7.21 12.45
C ALA A 149 -5.93 -6.90 12.01
N LEU A 150 -5.67 -6.80 10.70
CA LEU A 150 -4.39 -6.33 10.15
C LEU A 150 -4.01 -4.94 10.69
N LEU A 151 -4.94 -3.99 10.74
CA LEU A 151 -4.67 -2.64 11.23
C LEU A 151 -4.33 -2.64 12.73
N ILE A 152 -5.06 -3.45 13.51
CA ILE A 152 -4.78 -3.67 14.94
C ILE A 152 -3.40 -4.33 15.13
N ALA A 153 -3.06 -5.31 14.29
CA ALA A 153 -1.77 -5.99 14.35
C ALA A 153 -0.60 -5.05 14.00
N ILE A 154 -0.81 -4.09 13.10
CA ILE A 154 0.17 -3.03 12.81
C ILE A 154 0.35 -2.12 14.03
N ASP A 155 -0.73 -1.64 14.62
CA ASP A 155 -0.67 -0.76 15.80
C ASP A 155 0.00 -1.45 17.01
N GLY A 156 -0.41 -2.69 17.31
CA GLY A 156 0.21 -3.50 18.35
C GLY A 156 1.69 -3.81 18.08
N TRP A 157 2.10 -3.88 16.81
CA TRP A 157 3.53 -3.99 16.46
C TRP A 157 4.28 -2.68 16.65
N ILE A 158 3.69 -1.54 16.29
CA ILE A 158 4.27 -0.21 16.52
C ILE A 158 4.57 -0.02 18.01
N SER A 159 3.62 -0.37 18.88
CA SER A 159 3.77 -0.27 20.34
C SER A 159 4.92 -1.11 20.92
N ARG A 160 5.40 -2.12 20.18
CA ARG A 160 6.54 -2.96 20.59
C ARG A 160 7.89 -2.49 20.01
N LEU A 161 7.90 -1.52 19.09
CA LEU A 161 9.13 -1.02 18.48
C LEU A 161 10.17 -0.52 19.48
N PRO A 162 9.81 0.21 20.56
CA PRO A 162 10.79 0.68 21.54
C PRO A 162 11.56 -0.44 22.24
N ALA A 163 10.97 -1.64 22.35
CA ALA A 163 11.58 -2.80 22.99
C ALA A 163 12.57 -3.55 22.08
N LEU A 164 12.71 -3.14 20.81
CA LEU A 164 13.69 -3.75 19.90
C LEU A 164 15.12 -3.46 20.36
N GLY A 165 15.95 -4.50 20.44
CA GLY A 165 17.33 -4.43 20.95
C GLY A 165 18.36 -3.85 19.97
N SER A 166 17.96 -3.41 18.78
CA SER A 166 18.89 -2.86 17.79
C SER A 166 19.50 -1.54 18.26
N ARG A 167 20.82 -1.56 18.54
CA ARG A 167 21.59 -0.35 18.90
C ARG A 167 21.55 0.70 17.79
N VAL A 168 21.59 0.29 16.53
CA VAL A 168 21.57 1.21 15.38
C VAL A 168 20.22 1.92 15.27
N LEU A 169 19.12 1.23 15.56
CA LEU A 169 17.80 1.85 15.54
C LEU A 169 17.51 2.71 16.77
N ALA A 170 18.29 2.55 17.85
CA ALA A 170 18.25 3.41 19.04
C ALA A 170 19.00 4.73 18.86
N GLU A 171 19.73 4.92 17.76
CA GLU A 171 20.44 6.16 17.48
C GLU A 171 19.46 7.27 17.04
N PRO A 172 19.80 8.56 17.30
CA PRO A 172 19.00 9.70 16.83
C PRO A 172 18.72 9.63 15.33
N VAL A 173 17.49 9.95 14.94
CA VAL A 173 17.05 9.88 13.53
C VAL A 173 17.90 10.76 12.62
N THR A 174 18.42 11.88 13.14
CA THR A 174 19.30 12.82 12.44
C THR A 174 20.63 12.20 12.04
N GLY A 175 21.20 11.32 12.86
CA GLY A 175 22.42 10.56 12.53
C GLY A 175 22.14 9.29 11.71
N PHE A 176 20.92 8.75 11.79
CA PHE A 176 20.51 7.55 11.06
C PHE A 176 20.09 7.84 9.61
N ALA A 177 19.30 8.89 9.38
CA ALA A 177 18.69 9.18 8.09
C ALA A 177 19.69 9.38 6.95
N PRO A 178 20.80 10.13 7.10
CA PRO A 178 21.80 10.30 6.03
C PRO A 178 22.38 8.96 5.56
N ARG A 179 22.77 8.07 6.50
CA ARG A 179 23.30 6.74 6.18
C ARG A 179 22.32 5.88 5.38
N LEU A 180 21.03 6.01 5.68
CA LEU A 180 19.96 5.31 4.98
C LEU A 180 19.77 5.88 3.57
N LEU A 181 19.74 7.20 3.42
CA LEU A 181 19.56 7.91 2.15
C LEU A 181 20.74 7.72 1.20
N ASP A 182 21.98 7.85 1.68
CA ASP A 182 23.19 7.64 0.88
C ASP A 182 23.21 6.25 0.24
N ARG A 183 22.75 5.26 1.00
CA ARG A 183 22.65 3.89 0.51
C ARG A 183 21.57 3.73 -0.56
N CYS A 184 20.43 4.40 -0.40
CA CYS A 184 19.39 4.42 -1.42
C CYS A 184 19.90 5.09 -2.70
N ALA A 185 20.60 6.22 -2.58
CA ALA A 185 21.20 6.94 -3.70
C ALA A 185 22.21 6.06 -4.46
N ARG A 186 23.06 5.31 -3.77
CA ARG A 186 24.02 4.36 -4.38
C ARG A 186 23.36 3.21 -5.17
N ARG A 187 22.06 2.96 -5.01
CA ARG A 187 21.33 1.90 -5.75
C ARG A 187 20.60 2.43 -6.97
N LEU A 188 20.51 3.75 -7.12
CA LEU A 188 19.86 4.42 -8.23
C LEU A 188 20.88 4.97 -9.25
N ARG A 189 22.16 4.93 -8.90
CA ARG A 189 23.30 5.10 -9.80
C ARG A 189 23.72 3.74 -10.32
#